data_AF-A0A662BAF8-F1
#
_entry.id   AF-A0A662BAF8-F1
#
_cell.length_a   1.000
_cell.length_b   1.000
_cell.length_c   1.000
_cell.angle_alpha   90.00
_cell.angle_beta   90.00
_cell.angle_gamma   90.00
#
_symmetry.space_group_name_H-M   'P 1'
#
loop_
_entity.id
_entity.type
_entity.pdbx_description
1 polymer ?
#
loop_
_entity_poly.entity_id
_entity_poly.type
_entity_poly.pdbx_seq_one_letter_code
_entity_poly.pdbx_strand_id
1 'polypeptide(L)'
;TDVPRFIINDPSRLKQILINLINNAIKFTMVGEVILNIKIAKRETNNVELQFCVKDTGIGIPKEKMDTLFQSFTQIDSSIARRFEGTGLGLAISKQLVNLMGGEIWAESVESQGSTFSFTIKAKEDISLGKNTVLPDGEVLKGKKALILDDNQTNLKILSAQLKKWGMKVTLASLPEQALKFVNDEQFDFAIIDMQMPGTNGVKVTREIQKLPYGEKLPAILLSSIKVNFKKGERELFNSYILKPAREIKLWQGILKAVGVDEKKVAEKKKDSIKKFSFKEAKVLVVEDNLINQKVTSSLLNNLEITADIADNGVKAVTACKEKDYDLVFMDIQMPEMDGLEATEKILAYFKSINKEPPIILAMTANVLGESRNQALKAGMLGFISKPVSPKNLEDSLRKWLVVSN
;
A
#
# COMPACT_ATOMS: atom_id res chain seq x y z
N THR A 1 12.12 -11.74 0.63
CA THR A 1 12.95 -10.56 0.33
C THR A 1 13.36 -9.96 1.64
N ASP A 2 14.63 -9.57 1.77
CA ASP A 2 15.19 -9.01 3.02
C ASP A 2 14.97 -7.49 3.13
N VAL A 3 14.33 -6.89 2.13
CA VAL A 3 13.96 -5.48 2.05
C VAL A 3 12.99 -5.12 3.19
N PRO A 4 13.22 -4.02 3.93
CA PRO A 4 12.31 -3.56 4.97
C PRO A 4 10.91 -3.30 4.42
N ARG A 5 9.89 -3.75 5.16
CA ARG A 5 8.49 -3.55 4.79
C ARG A 5 8.07 -2.08 4.89
N PHE A 6 8.64 -1.36 5.84
CA PHE A 6 8.37 0.05 6.09
C PHE A 6 9.69 0.82 6.18
N ILE A 7 9.70 2.00 5.59
CA ILE A 7 10.82 2.93 5.63
C ILE A 7 10.31 4.33 5.95
N ILE A 8 11.15 5.11 6.63
CA ILE A 8 10.92 6.54 6.86
C ILE A 8 11.51 7.30 5.67
N ASN A 9 10.63 7.94 4.88
CA ASN A 9 10.98 8.64 3.65
C ASN A 9 9.92 9.69 3.29
N ASP A 10 10.14 10.53 2.26
CA ASP A 10 9.09 11.34 1.63
C ASP A 10 8.33 10.50 0.58
N PRO A 11 7.12 9.99 0.90
CA PRO A 11 6.39 9.11 0.01
C PRO A 11 5.94 9.80 -1.29
N SER A 12 5.77 11.13 -1.28
CA SER A 12 5.30 11.87 -2.45
C SER A 12 6.39 11.96 -3.52
N ARG A 13 7.64 12.21 -3.11
CA ARG A 13 8.80 12.32 -3.99
C ARG A 13 9.25 10.96 -4.50
N LEU A 14 9.28 9.95 -3.63
CA LEU A 14 9.56 8.58 -4.07
C LEU A 14 8.53 8.09 -5.10
N LYS A 15 7.25 8.36 -4.86
CA LYS A 15 6.17 8.06 -5.80
C LYS A 15 6.34 8.82 -7.12
N GLN A 16 6.77 10.09 -7.08
CA GLN A 16 7.01 10.89 -8.28
C GLN A 16 8.12 10.29 -9.16
N ILE A 17 9.25 9.87 -8.57
CA ILE A 17 10.34 9.18 -9.28
C ILE A 17 9.81 7.89 -9.92
N LEU A 18 9.13 7.04 -9.13
CA LEU A 18 8.61 5.76 -9.60
C LEU A 18 7.59 5.91 -10.72
N ILE A 19 6.63 6.84 -10.60
CA ILE A 19 5.63 7.10 -11.64
C ILE A 19 6.32 7.54 -12.93
N ASN A 20 7.31 8.42 -12.85
CA ASN A 20 8.01 8.89 -14.03
C ASN A 20 8.74 7.74 -14.76
N LEU A 21 9.50 6.92 -14.03
CA LEU A 21 10.24 5.80 -14.63
C LEU A 21 9.30 4.71 -15.16
N ILE A 22 8.26 4.35 -14.42
CA ILE A 22 7.29 3.33 -14.84
C ILE A 22 6.47 3.80 -16.04
N ASN A 23 6.04 5.06 -16.07
CA ASN A 23 5.31 5.60 -17.21
C ASN A 23 6.17 5.64 -18.47
N ASN A 24 7.47 5.97 -18.35
CA ASN A 24 8.39 5.89 -19.48
C ASN A 24 8.53 4.44 -19.97
N ALA A 25 8.75 3.48 -19.07
CA ALA A 25 8.82 2.07 -19.40
C ALA A 25 7.56 1.57 -20.14
N ILE A 26 6.37 1.93 -19.67
CA ILE A 26 5.08 1.59 -20.32
C ILE A 26 4.97 2.28 -21.68
N LYS A 27 5.31 3.57 -21.78
CA LYS A 27 5.23 4.36 -23.01
C LYS A 27 6.10 3.78 -24.13
N PHE A 28 7.26 3.21 -23.80
CA PHE A 28 8.23 2.69 -24.77
C PHE A 28 8.19 1.17 -24.96
N THR A 29 7.26 0.48 -24.29
CA THR A 29 7.04 -0.97 -24.41
C THR A 29 5.68 -1.25 -25.04
N MET A 30 5.65 -1.40 -26.36
CA MET A 30 4.41 -1.71 -27.11
C MET A 30 3.93 -3.14 -26.85
N VAL A 31 4.85 -4.10 -26.76
CA VAL A 31 4.60 -5.50 -26.46
C VAL A 31 5.70 -5.98 -25.51
N GLY A 32 5.31 -6.72 -24.47
CA GLY A 32 6.25 -7.27 -23.48
C GLY A 32 5.85 -6.89 -22.06
N GLU A 33 6.84 -6.64 -21.20
CA GLU A 33 6.59 -6.42 -19.77
C GLU A 33 7.46 -5.32 -19.15
N VAL A 34 6.94 -4.76 -18.05
CA VAL A 34 7.63 -3.79 -17.20
C VAL A 34 7.69 -4.36 -15.78
N ILE A 35 8.90 -4.45 -15.23
CA ILE A 35 9.16 -5.04 -13.92
C ILE A 35 9.76 -3.98 -13.01
N LEU A 36 9.14 -3.76 -11.85
CA LEU A 36 9.74 -3.03 -10.74
C LEU A 36 10.34 -4.03 -9.76
N ASN A 37 11.65 -3.95 -9.55
CA ASN A 37 12.36 -4.70 -8.53
C ASN A 37 12.92 -3.77 -7.45
N ILE A 38 12.96 -4.24 -6.21
CA ILE A 38 13.53 -3.52 -5.07
C ILE A 38 14.43 -4.49 -4.31
N LYS A 39 15.66 -4.07 -4.05
CA LYS A 39 16.63 -4.84 -3.26
C LYS A 39 17.38 -3.93 -2.29
N ILE A 40 17.98 -4.51 -1.26
CA ILE A 40 18.95 -3.80 -0.43
C ILE A 40 20.26 -3.75 -1.21
N ALA A 41 20.77 -2.54 -1.45
CA ALA A 41 22.12 -2.34 -1.99
C ALA A 41 23.16 -2.41 -0.86
N LYS A 42 22.85 -1.76 0.27
CA LYS A 42 23.72 -1.71 1.44
C LYS A 42 22.89 -1.59 2.72
N ARG A 43 23.35 -2.23 3.80
CA ARG A 43 22.74 -2.11 5.13
C ARG A 43 23.76 -1.56 6.11
N GLU A 44 23.43 -0.46 6.76
CA GLU A 44 24.23 0.19 7.80
C GLU A 44 23.42 0.21 9.10
N THR A 45 24.07 0.50 10.23
CA THR A 45 23.49 0.33 11.58
C THR A 45 22.15 1.03 11.78
N ASN A 46 21.95 2.21 11.17
CA ASN A 46 20.71 3.01 11.31
C ASN A 46 20.06 3.39 9.97
N ASN A 47 20.66 3.01 8.84
CA ASN A 47 20.19 3.37 7.50
C ASN A 47 20.26 2.14 6.58
N VAL A 48 19.29 2.03 5.69
CA VAL A 48 19.29 1.08 4.58
C VAL A 48 19.40 1.87 3.28
N GLU A 49 20.28 1.41 2.39
CA GLU A 49 20.30 1.85 1.01
C GLU A 49 19.49 0.87 0.17
N LEU A 50 18.41 1.38 -0.41
CA LEU A 50 17.51 0.59 -1.25
C LEU A 50 17.78 0.93 -2.71
N GLN A 51 17.94 -0.11 -3.53
CA GLN A 51 18.00 0.02 -4.98
C GLN A 51 16.68 -0.40 -5.59
N PHE A 52 16.12 0.51 -6.37
CA PHE A 52 14.94 0.32 -7.20
C PHE A 52 15.41 0.14 -8.65
N CYS A 53 14.83 -0.83 -9.35
CA CYS A 53 15.12 -1.09 -10.76
C CYS A 53 13.80 -1.22 -11.52
N VAL A 54 13.58 -0.34 -12.50
CA VAL A 54 12.47 -0.42 -13.45
C VAL A 54 13.04 -0.96 -14.76
N LYS A 55 12.74 -2.22 -15.06
CA LYS A 55 13.15 -2.89 -16.29
C LYS A 55 11.98 -2.98 -17.26
N ASP A 56 12.24 -2.71 -18.53
CA ASP A 56 11.30 -2.86 -19.63
C ASP A 56 11.90 -3.70 -20.75
N THR A 57 11.04 -4.27 -21.60
CA THR A 57 11.42 -5.01 -22.81
C THR A 57 11.08 -4.20 -24.07
N GLY A 58 11.10 -2.88 -23.98
CA GLY A 58 10.71 -1.96 -25.05
C GLY A 58 11.78 -1.78 -26.12
N ILE A 59 11.71 -0.65 -26.82
CA ILE A 59 12.61 -0.33 -27.94
C ILE A 59 14.09 -0.16 -27.57
N GLY A 60 14.42 -0.06 -26.28
CA GLY A 60 15.78 0.24 -25.82
C GLY A 60 16.22 1.67 -26.17
N ILE A 61 17.48 1.99 -25.85
CA ILE A 61 18.07 3.31 -26.01
C ILE A 61 19.46 3.14 -26.64
N PRO A 62 19.75 3.84 -27.76
CA PRO A 62 21.07 3.81 -28.39
C PRO A 62 22.17 4.33 -27.46
N LYS A 63 23.36 3.72 -27.53
CA LYS A 63 24.50 4.05 -26.67
C LYS A 63 24.86 5.55 -26.70
N GLU A 64 24.79 6.17 -27.87
CA GLU A 64 25.11 7.59 -28.09
C GLU A 64 24.20 8.56 -27.33
N LYS A 65 23.00 8.10 -26.93
CA LYS A 65 22.01 8.92 -26.22
C LYS A 65 22.06 8.75 -24.71
N MET A 66 22.73 7.72 -24.21
CA MET A 66 22.75 7.36 -22.79
C MET A 66 23.26 8.49 -21.89
N ASP A 67 24.32 9.18 -22.31
CA ASP A 67 24.96 10.23 -21.50
C ASP A 67 24.10 11.50 -21.33
N THR A 68 23.12 11.68 -22.21
CA THR A 68 22.24 12.86 -22.25
C THR A 68 20.88 12.63 -21.58
N LEU A 69 20.54 11.39 -21.22
CA LEU A 69 19.22 11.00 -20.72
C LEU A 69 18.69 11.82 -19.54
N PHE A 70 19.60 12.21 -18.63
CA PHE A 70 19.25 12.93 -17.42
C PHE A 70 19.45 14.45 -17.53
N GLN A 71 19.77 14.96 -18.73
CA GLN A 71 19.86 16.40 -19.00
C GLN A 71 18.47 16.96 -19.33
N SER A 72 18.16 18.14 -18.79
CA SER A 72 16.89 18.82 -19.04
C SER A 72 16.66 19.08 -20.53
N PHE A 73 15.42 18.90 -20.98
CA PHE A 73 14.97 19.15 -22.36
C PHE A 73 15.56 18.22 -23.43
N THR A 74 16.19 17.12 -23.02
CA THR A 74 16.69 16.12 -23.96
C THR A 74 15.57 15.17 -24.38
N GLN A 75 15.38 15.02 -25.69
CA GLN A 75 14.44 14.06 -26.27
C GLN A 75 15.18 13.17 -27.27
N ILE A 76 14.98 11.85 -27.18
CA ILE A 76 15.66 10.87 -28.04
C ILE A 76 15.00 10.77 -29.42
N ASP A 77 13.67 10.94 -29.50
CA ASP A 77 12.92 10.80 -30.75
C ASP A 77 11.81 11.84 -30.90
N SER A 78 11.88 12.66 -31.95
CA SER A 78 10.85 13.64 -32.31
C SER A 78 9.64 13.01 -33.04
N SER A 79 9.81 11.83 -33.62
CA SER A 79 8.78 11.09 -34.37
C SER A 79 7.75 10.41 -33.47
N ILE A 80 8.21 9.78 -32.37
CA ILE A 80 7.36 9.16 -31.34
C ILE A 80 6.86 10.22 -30.34
N ALA A 81 7.62 11.30 -30.10
CA ALA A 81 7.20 12.39 -29.21
C ALA A 81 5.93 13.11 -29.67
N ARG A 82 5.63 13.18 -30.99
CA ARG A 82 4.36 13.74 -31.48
C ARG A 82 3.13 12.95 -31.04
N ARG A 83 3.27 11.67 -30.69
CA ARG A 83 2.18 10.85 -30.15
C ARG A 83 2.04 10.97 -28.63
N PHE A 84 3.07 11.49 -27.95
CA PHE A 84 3.13 11.58 -26.49
C PHE A 84 3.97 12.80 -26.08
N GLU A 85 3.30 13.95 -25.93
CA GLU A 85 3.90 15.20 -25.44
C GLU A 85 4.72 14.95 -24.16
N GLY A 86 6.02 15.23 -24.21
CA GLY A 86 6.89 15.10 -23.05
C GLY A 86 7.88 16.24 -23.00
N THR A 87 7.90 17.01 -21.91
CA THR A 87 8.76 18.20 -21.75
C THR A 87 10.27 17.90 -21.67
N GLY A 88 10.68 16.62 -21.65
CA GLY A 88 12.07 16.23 -21.46
C GLY A 88 12.61 16.52 -20.05
N LEU A 89 11.74 16.89 -19.10
CA LEU A 89 12.13 17.26 -17.73
C LEU A 89 12.04 16.10 -16.73
N GLY A 90 11.26 15.05 -17.02
CA GLY A 90 10.93 14.02 -16.05
C GLY A 90 12.16 13.29 -15.46
N LEU A 91 13.09 12.88 -16.32
CA LEU A 91 14.33 12.20 -15.89
C LEU A 91 15.27 13.15 -15.14
N ALA A 92 15.40 14.40 -15.59
CA ALA A 92 16.20 15.41 -14.89
C ALA A 92 15.66 15.70 -13.48
N ILE A 93 14.33 15.85 -13.33
CA ILE A 93 13.68 15.99 -12.02
C ILE A 93 13.89 14.74 -11.17
N SER A 94 13.78 13.55 -11.76
CA SER A 94 14.01 12.29 -11.05
C SER A 94 15.44 12.23 -10.49
N LYS A 95 16.44 12.65 -11.28
CA LYS A 95 17.83 12.75 -10.83
C LYS A 95 18.01 13.73 -9.67
N GLN A 96 17.41 14.92 -9.75
CA GLN A 96 17.46 15.88 -8.65
C GLN A 96 16.83 15.32 -7.36
N LEU A 97 15.66 14.68 -7.46
CA LEU A 97 14.99 14.09 -6.31
C LEU A 97 15.79 12.93 -5.70
N VAL A 98 16.35 12.05 -6.53
CA VAL A 98 17.21 10.95 -6.07
C VAL A 98 18.45 11.47 -5.34
N ASN A 99 19.11 12.50 -5.87
CA ASN A 99 20.25 13.14 -5.21
C ASN A 99 19.87 13.75 -3.86
N LEU A 100 18.71 14.42 -3.77
CA LEU A 100 18.19 14.95 -2.50
C LEU A 100 17.85 13.86 -1.48
N MET A 101 17.55 12.65 -1.96
CA MET A 101 17.33 11.45 -1.14
C MET A 101 18.63 10.69 -0.84
N GLY A 102 19.79 11.27 -1.17
CA GLY A 102 21.11 10.76 -0.85
C GLY A 102 21.52 9.52 -1.64
N GLY A 103 20.91 9.28 -2.80
CA GLY A 103 21.25 8.18 -3.70
C GLY A 103 21.66 8.64 -5.09
N GLU A 104 21.73 7.69 -6.02
CA GLU A 104 22.16 7.89 -7.41
C GLU A 104 21.15 7.25 -8.38
N ILE A 105 21.02 7.80 -9.59
CA ILE A 105 20.18 7.25 -10.67
C ILE A 105 21.00 7.02 -11.92
N TRP A 106 20.79 5.88 -12.58
CA TRP A 106 21.46 5.51 -13.82
C TRP A 106 20.54 4.66 -14.71
N ALA A 107 20.97 4.41 -15.93
CA ALA A 107 20.26 3.59 -16.88
C ALA A 107 21.23 2.65 -17.62
N GLU A 108 20.75 1.46 -17.95
CA GLU A 108 21.41 0.48 -18.80
C GLU A 108 20.41 0.10 -19.90
N SER A 109 20.83 0.05 -21.15
CA SER A 109 19.93 -0.24 -22.26
C SER A 109 20.66 -0.86 -23.43
N VAL A 110 19.94 -1.73 -24.15
CA VAL A 110 20.37 -2.27 -25.43
C VAL A 110 19.24 -2.04 -26.42
N GLU A 111 19.57 -1.42 -27.55
CA GLU A 111 18.60 -1.10 -28.59
C GLU A 111 17.85 -2.37 -29.04
N SER A 112 16.54 -2.25 -29.17
CA SER A 112 15.58 -3.33 -29.47
C SER A 112 15.50 -4.48 -28.45
N GLN A 113 16.13 -4.36 -27.27
CA GLN A 113 16.05 -5.37 -26.19
C GLN A 113 15.48 -4.81 -24.88
N GLY A 114 15.23 -3.50 -24.80
CA GLY A 114 14.66 -2.83 -23.66
C GLY A 114 15.69 -2.10 -22.78
N SER A 115 15.21 -1.51 -21.69
CA SER A 115 16.03 -0.69 -20.79
C SER A 115 15.84 -1.07 -19.32
N THR A 116 16.82 -0.74 -18.49
CA THR A 116 16.74 -0.83 -17.04
C THR A 116 17.16 0.50 -16.44
N PHE A 117 16.20 1.21 -15.83
CA PHE A 117 16.45 2.41 -15.05
C PHE A 117 16.57 2.04 -13.59
N SER A 118 17.70 2.36 -12.98
CA SER A 118 17.97 2.05 -11.58
C SER A 118 18.21 3.31 -10.79
N PHE A 119 17.75 3.34 -9.55
CA PHE A 119 18.15 4.37 -8.60
C PHE A 119 18.28 3.84 -7.18
N THR A 120 19.13 4.48 -6.38
CA THR A 120 19.20 4.23 -4.95
C THR A 120 18.56 5.34 -4.14
N ILE A 121 18.10 5.03 -2.93
CA ILE A 121 17.78 6.01 -1.89
C ILE A 121 18.34 5.53 -0.56
N LYS A 122 18.69 6.48 0.30
CA LYS A 122 18.97 6.20 1.72
C LYS A 122 17.71 6.43 2.52
N ALA A 123 17.33 5.45 3.33
CA ALA A 123 16.17 5.55 4.20
C ALA A 123 16.43 4.87 5.55
N LYS A 124 15.66 5.24 6.56
CA LYS A 124 15.65 4.51 7.84
C LYS A 124 14.58 3.43 7.78
N GLU A 125 14.90 2.24 8.29
CA GLU A 125 13.90 1.19 8.49
C GLU A 125 12.95 1.61 9.62
N ASP A 126 11.64 1.54 9.37
CA ASP A 126 10.63 1.81 10.40
C ASP A 126 10.23 0.51 11.09
N ILE A 127 10.86 0.26 12.23
CA ILE A 127 10.64 -0.94 13.06
C ILE A 127 9.38 -0.78 13.92
N SER A 128 8.85 0.44 14.08
CA SER A 128 7.69 0.73 14.94
C SER A 128 6.37 0.27 14.32
N LEU A 129 6.22 0.38 12.98
CA LEU A 129 5.03 -0.03 12.23
C LEU A 129 4.94 -1.54 11.96
N GLY A 130 5.98 -2.31 12.31
CA GLY A 130 6.05 -3.76 12.11
C GLY A 130 5.14 -4.60 13.02
N LYS A 131 4.54 -4.01 14.07
CA LYS A 131 3.73 -4.75 15.06
C LYS A 131 2.21 -4.74 14.80
N ASN A 132 1.67 -3.77 14.08
CA ASN A 132 0.21 -3.57 13.95
C ASN A 132 -0.37 -3.79 12.55
N THR A 133 0.44 -4.24 11.58
CA THR A 133 -0.15 -4.74 10.32
C THR A 133 -0.64 -6.16 10.54
N VAL A 134 -1.92 -6.42 10.28
CA VAL A 134 -2.45 -7.79 10.13
C VAL A 134 -1.71 -8.40 8.95
N LEU A 135 -0.60 -9.07 9.25
CA LEU A 135 0.13 -9.81 8.27
C LEU A 135 -0.72 -11.03 7.88
N PRO A 136 -0.74 -11.40 6.59
CA PRO A 136 -1.16 -12.74 6.21
C PRO A 136 -0.28 -13.74 6.96
N ASP A 137 -0.83 -14.34 8.01
CA ASP A 137 -0.16 -15.32 8.82
C ASP A 137 -0.16 -16.65 8.07
N GLY A 138 1.02 -17.01 7.57
CA GLY A 138 1.26 -18.21 6.79
C GLY A 138 0.84 -19.50 7.49
N GLU A 139 0.69 -19.52 8.83
CA GLU A 139 0.28 -20.74 9.54
C GLU A 139 -1.02 -21.34 9.02
N VAL A 140 -2.00 -20.51 8.70
CA VAL A 140 -3.32 -20.96 8.23
C VAL A 140 -3.24 -21.65 6.86
N LEU A 141 -2.29 -21.24 6.01
CA LEU A 141 -2.11 -21.77 4.66
C LEU A 141 -0.89 -22.71 4.54
N LYS A 142 -0.18 -22.95 5.64
CA LYS A 142 1.04 -23.76 5.64
C LYS A 142 0.75 -25.17 5.14
N GLY A 143 1.57 -25.65 4.21
CA GLY A 143 1.47 -26.98 3.62
C GLY A 143 0.40 -27.14 2.54
N LYS A 144 -0.48 -26.16 2.33
CA LYS A 144 -1.50 -26.21 1.27
C LYS A 144 -0.84 -26.30 -0.11
N LYS A 145 -1.41 -27.13 -0.99
CA LYS A 145 -0.96 -27.34 -2.38
C LYS A 145 -1.70 -26.40 -3.32
N ALA A 146 -0.97 -25.52 -3.98
CA ALA A 146 -1.48 -24.58 -4.95
C ALA A 146 -1.01 -24.93 -6.36
N LEU A 147 -1.91 -24.91 -7.33
CA LEU A 147 -1.59 -24.91 -8.76
C LEU A 147 -1.64 -23.47 -9.28
N ILE A 148 -0.64 -23.03 -10.02
CA ILE A 148 -0.63 -21.71 -10.68
C ILE A 148 -0.52 -21.92 -12.19
N LEU A 149 -1.48 -21.39 -12.95
CA LEU A 149 -1.48 -21.38 -14.40
C LEU A 149 -1.41 -19.94 -14.91
N ASP A 150 -0.33 -19.60 -15.60
CA ASP A 150 -0.08 -18.29 -16.23
C ASP A 150 0.93 -18.48 -17.35
N ASP A 151 0.68 -17.96 -18.55
CA ASP A 151 1.60 -18.07 -19.69
C ASP A 151 2.85 -17.21 -19.52
N ASN A 152 2.79 -16.19 -18.66
CA ASN A 152 3.93 -15.34 -18.36
C ASN A 152 4.78 -15.91 -17.20
N GLN A 153 6.03 -16.26 -17.52
CA GLN A 153 6.98 -16.83 -16.56
C GLN A 153 7.32 -15.91 -15.38
N THR A 154 7.31 -14.59 -15.58
CA THR A 154 7.55 -13.59 -14.54
C THR A 154 6.41 -13.61 -13.52
N ASN A 155 5.16 -13.67 -13.97
CA ASN A 155 3.99 -13.84 -13.10
C ASN A 155 4.08 -15.13 -12.27
N LEU A 156 4.41 -16.25 -12.91
CA LEU A 156 4.60 -17.54 -12.23
C LEU A 156 5.66 -17.43 -11.12
N LYS A 157 6.81 -16.81 -11.39
CA LYS A 157 7.88 -16.62 -10.41
C LYS A 157 7.43 -15.76 -9.23
N ILE A 158 6.77 -14.63 -9.49
CA ILE A 158 6.30 -13.70 -8.44
C ILE A 158 5.27 -14.39 -7.54
N LEU A 159 4.25 -15.02 -8.13
CA LEU A 159 3.21 -15.71 -7.37
C LEU A 159 3.78 -16.91 -6.61
N SER A 160 4.70 -17.68 -7.22
CA SER A 160 5.36 -18.80 -6.55
C SER A 160 6.14 -18.35 -5.32
N ALA A 161 6.96 -17.29 -5.46
CA ALA A 161 7.74 -16.76 -4.35
C ALA A 161 6.84 -16.27 -3.20
N GLN A 162 5.72 -15.62 -3.54
CA GLN A 162 4.76 -15.13 -2.55
C GLN A 162 4.03 -16.28 -1.82
N LEU A 163 3.52 -17.28 -2.54
CA LEU A 163 2.83 -18.41 -1.92
C LEU A 163 3.78 -19.27 -1.09
N LYS A 164 5.03 -19.48 -1.56
CA LYS A 164 6.07 -20.18 -0.79
C LYS A 164 6.44 -19.43 0.49
N LYS A 165 6.49 -18.09 0.47
CA LYS A 165 6.70 -17.27 1.68
C LYS A 165 5.61 -17.50 2.73
N TRP A 166 4.39 -17.82 2.29
CA TRP A 166 3.28 -18.20 3.15
C TRP A 166 3.27 -19.70 3.54
N GLY A 167 4.32 -20.45 3.22
CA GLY A 167 4.47 -21.85 3.61
C GLY A 167 3.72 -22.86 2.73
N MET A 168 3.21 -22.45 1.56
CA MET A 168 2.50 -23.34 0.63
C MET A 168 3.44 -24.11 -0.29
N LYS A 169 2.96 -25.27 -0.77
CA LYS A 169 3.58 -26.04 -1.86
C LYS A 169 2.98 -25.57 -3.17
N VAL A 170 3.83 -25.23 -4.15
CA VAL A 170 3.38 -24.59 -5.40
C VAL A 170 3.82 -25.41 -6.60
N THR A 171 2.86 -25.80 -7.44
CA THR A 171 3.08 -26.39 -8.76
C THR A 171 2.78 -25.32 -9.82
N LEU A 172 3.68 -25.18 -10.80
CA LEU A 172 3.58 -24.16 -11.85
C LEU A 172 3.26 -24.82 -13.19
N ALA A 173 2.30 -24.24 -13.91
CA ALA A 173 1.97 -24.59 -15.29
C ALA A 173 2.06 -23.32 -16.14
N SER A 174 2.81 -23.37 -17.24
CA SER A 174 2.86 -22.28 -18.22
C SER A 174 1.92 -22.51 -19.39
N LEU A 175 1.35 -23.71 -19.49
CA LEU A 175 0.45 -24.13 -20.54
C LEU A 175 -0.79 -24.82 -19.95
N PRO A 176 -1.98 -24.63 -20.53
CA PRO A 176 -3.21 -25.27 -20.05
C PRO A 176 -3.11 -26.79 -19.94
N GLU A 177 -2.46 -27.46 -20.88
CA GLU A 177 -2.34 -28.91 -20.93
C GLU A 177 -1.54 -29.46 -19.74
N GLN A 178 -0.54 -28.69 -19.28
CA GLN A 178 0.23 -29.04 -18.08
C GLN A 178 -0.67 -28.97 -16.84
N ALA A 179 -1.46 -27.90 -16.70
CA ALA A 179 -2.38 -27.74 -15.59
C ALA A 179 -3.42 -28.88 -15.55
N LEU A 180 -4.01 -29.23 -16.69
CA LEU A 180 -4.94 -30.35 -16.80
C LEU A 180 -4.29 -31.67 -16.42
N LYS A 181 -3.07 -31.95 -16.91
CA LYS A 181 -2.32 -33.15 -16.53
C LYS A 181 -2.08 -33.21 -15.02
N PHE A 182 -1.61 -32.12 -14.41
CA PHE A 182 -1.35 -32.09 -12.97
C PHE A 182 -2.62 -32.32 -12.15
N VAL A 183 -3.74 -31.69 -12.51
CA VAL A 183 -5.02 -31.92 -11.82
C VAL A 183 -5.55 -33.33 -12.04
N ASN A 184 -5.22 -33.99 -13.15
CA ASN A 184 -5.58 -35.39 -13.34
C ASN A 184 -4.77 -36.32 -12.42
N ASP A 185 -3.49 -36.02 -12.20
CA ASP A 185 -2.53 -36.90 -11.53
C ASP A 185 -2.47 -36.67 -10.00
N GLU A 186 -2.79 -35.47 -9.51
CA GLU A 186 -2.77 -35.15 -8.08
C GLU A 186 -3.83 -34.14 -7.63
N GLN A 187 -4.16 -34.19 -6.33
CA GLN A 187 -5.08 -33.25 -5.70
C GLN A 187 -4.38 -31.96 -5.25
N PHE A 188 -5.04 -30.83 -5.51
CA PHE A 188 -4.67 -29.49 -5.04
C PHE A 188 -5.73 -28.92 -4.08
N ASP A 189 -5.31 -28.01 -3.20
CA ASP A 189 -6.24 -27.30 -2.31
C ASP A 189 -6.93 -26.13 -3.02
N PHE A 190 -6.26 -25.52 -4.01
CA PHE A 190 -6.82 -24.48 -4.88
C PHE A 190 -5.94 -24.27 -6.13
N ALA A 191 -6.52 -23.63 -7.14
CA ALA A 191 -5.82 -23.17 -8.34
C ALA A 191 -5.91 -21.65 -8.50
N ILE A 192 -4.81 -21.03 -8.94
CA ILE A 192 -4.75 -19.65 -9.43
C ILE A 192 -4.60 -19.74 -10.95
N ILE A 193 -5.53 -19.14 -11.69
CA ILE A 193 -5.63 -19.28 -13.14
C ILE A 193 -5.64 -17.89 -13.76
N ASP A 194 -4.78 -17.66 -14.74
CA ASP A 194 -4.82 -16.45 -15.54
C ASP A 194 -6.01 -16.44 -16.52
N MET A 195 -6.59 -15.25 -16.75
CA MET A 195 -7.71 -15.09 -17.66
C MET A 195 -7.30 -15.12 -19.13
N GLN A 196 -6.16 -14.53 -19.50
CA GLN A 196 -5.79 -14.25 -20.89
C GLN A 196 -4.51 -14.98 -21.26
N MET A 197 -4.66 -16.18 -21.83
CA MET A 197 -3.54 -16.98 -22.31
C MET A 197 -3.63 -17.15 -23.84
N PRO A 198 -2.50 -17.27 -24.56
CA PRO A 198 -2.51 -17.52 -26.01
C PRO A 198 -3.39 -18.71 -26.38
N GLY A 199 -4.33 -18.50 -27.31
CA GLY A 199 -5.23 -19.55 -27.82
C GLY A 199 -6.38 -19.98 -26.90
N THR A 200 -6.40 -19.58 -25.62
CA THR A 200 -7.46 -19.97 -24.69
C THR A 200 -7.77 -18.88 -23.65
N ASN A 201 -8.61 -19.17 -22.65
CA ASN A 201 -8.84 -18.28 -21.52
C ASN A 201 -9.10 -19.05 -20.23
N GLY A 202 -8.96 -18.36 -19.10
CA GLY A 202 -9.12 -18.97 -17.77
C GLY A 202 -10.47 -19.65 -17.58
N VAL A 203 -11.56 -19.08 -18.12
CA VAL A 203 -12.91 -19.68 -18.05
C VAL A 203 -12.95 -21.05 -18.73
N LYS A 204 -12.42 -21.17 -19.95
CA LYS A 204 -12.38 -22.44 -20.69
C LYS A 204 -11.55 -23.47 -19.95
N VAL A 205 -10.35 -23.09 -19.49
CA VAL A 205 -9.47 -24.02 -18.77
C VAL A 205 -10.10 -24.50 -17.47
N THR A 206 -10.73 -23.62 -16.69
CA THR A 206 -11.42 -24.02 -15.45
C THR A 206 -12.56 -25.02 -15.72
N ARG A 207 -13.32 -24.86 -16.81
CA ARG A 207 -14.36 -25.83 -17.18
C ARG A 207 -13.78 -27.21 -17.53
N GLU A 208 -12.63 -27.26 -18.20
CA GLU A 208 -11.96 -28.53 -18.48
C GLU A 208 -11.39 -29.16 -17.22
N ILE A 209 -10.81 -28.35 -16.32
CA ILE A 209 -10.36 -28.79 -14.98
C ILE A 209 -11.51 -29.46 -14.23
N GLN A 210 -12.71 -28.87 -14.22
CA GLN A 210 -13.86 -29.41 -13.50
C GLN A 210 -14.34 -30.78 -13.98
N LYS A 211 -13.93 -31.22 -15.18
CA LYS A 211 -14.25 -32.57 -15.69
C LYS A 211 -13.26 -33.65 -15.22
N LEU A 212 -12.17 -33.25 -14.58
CA LEU A 212 -11.11 -34.16 -14.14
C LEU A 212 -11.36 -34.72 -12.73
N PRO A 213 -10.79 -35.90 -12.40
CA PRO A 213 -11.03 -36.57 -11.12
C PRO A 213 -10.76 -35.71 -9.87
N TYR A 214 -9.66 -34.94 -9.85
CA TYR A 214 -9.36 -34.04 -8.74
C TYR A 214 -9.76 -32.57 -9.00
N GLY A 215 -10.44 -32.29 -10.11
CA GLY A 215 -10.78 -30.93 -10.53
C GLY A 215 -12.23 -30.52 -10.28
N GLU A 216 -13.18 -31.45 -10.15
CA GLU A 216 -14.62 -31.17 -9.99
C GLU A 216 -14.91 -30.16 -8.85
N LYS A 217 -14.24 -30.32 -7.71
CA LYS A 217 -14.41 -29.47 -6.52
C LYS A 217 -13.23 -28.55 -6.24
N LEU A 218 -12.29 -28.42 -7.19
CA LEU A 218 -11.08 -27.63 -6.99
C LEU A 218 -11.42 -26.14 -6.94
N PRO A 219 -11.20 -25.44 -5.81
CA PRO A 219 -11.44 -24.01 -5.72
C PRO A 219 -10.54 -23.24 -6.68
N ALA A 220 -11.10 -22.32 -7.45
CA ALA A 220 -10.37 -21.55 -8.46
C ALA A 220 -10.38 -20.05 -8.17
N ILE A 221 -9.23 -19.41 -8.37
CA ILE A 221 -9.02 -17.97 -8.25
C ILE A 221 -8.60 -17.45 -9.62
N LEU A 222 -9.38 -16.53 -10.20
CA LEU A 222 -9.05 -15.92 -11.48
C LEU A 222 -8.21 -14.67 -11.28
N LEU A 223 -7.08 -14.58 -11.99
CA LEU A 223 -6.33 -13.33 -12.17
C LEU A 223 -6.60 -12.75 -13.55
N SER A 224 -6.75 -11.43 -13.66
CA SER A 224 -6.91 -10.76 -14.95
C SER A 224 -6.26 -9.39 -14.97
N SER A 225 -5.63 -9.03 -16.09
CA SER A 225 -5.06 -7.69 -16.31
C SER A 225 -6.13 -6.63 -16.58
N ILE A 226 -7.34 -7.05 -16.98
CA ILE A 226 -8.46 -6.16 -17.30
C ILE A 226 -9.76 -6.63 -16.64
N LYS A 227 -10.74 -5.73 -16.51
CA LYS A 227 -12.07 -6.11 -16.04
C LYS A 227 -12.71 -7.11 -17.02
N VAL A 228 -13.05 -8.29 -16.52
CA VAL A 228 -13.73 -9.33 -17.30
C VAL A 228 -15.24 -9.12 -17.24
N ASN A 229 -15.88 -9.09 -18.40
CA ASN A 229 -17.33 -9.18 -18.52
C ASN A 229 -17.72 -10.66 -18.64
N PHE A 230 -18.08 -11.26 -17.51
CA PHE A 230 -18.48 -12.67 -17.46
C PHE A 230 -19.84 -12.89 -18.14
N LYS A 231 -19.97 -13.98 -18.89
CA LYS A 231 -21.29 -14.47 -19.31
C LYS A 231 -22.00 -15.13 -18.13
N LYS A 232 -23.31 -15.37 -18.27
CA LYS A 232 -24.14 -16.01 -17.23
C LYS A 232 -23.49 -17.33 -16.76
N GLY A 233 -23.32 -17.46 -15.44
CA GLY A 233 -22.71 -18.63 -14.79
C GLY A 233 -21.17 -18.69 -14.83
N GLU A 234 -20.47 -17.85 -15.60
CA GLU A 234 -19.00 -17.93 -15.69
C GLU A 234 -18.29 -17.42 -14.44
N ARG A 235 -18.87 -16.43 -13.76
CA ARG A 235 -18.31 -15.90 -12.51
C ARG A 235 -18.34 -16.94 -11.38
N GLU A 236 -19.32 -17.85 -11.41
CA GLU A 236 -19.54 -18.87 -10.37
C GLU A 236 -18.47 -19.96 -10.39
N LEU A 237 -17.73 -20.11 -11.50
CA LEU A 237 -16.59 -21.01 -11.62
C LEU A 237 -15.43 -20.65 -10.68
N PHE A 238 -15.42 -19.43 -10.12
CA PHE A 238 -14.30 -18.92 -9.35
C PHE A 238 -14.73 -18.48 -7.95
N ASN A 239 -14.00 -18.92 -6.92
CA ASN A 239 -14.20 -18.48 -5.55
C ASN A 239 -13.82 -17.00 -5.39
N SER A 240 -12.78 -16.57 -6.12
CA SER A 240 -12.27 -15.20 -6.12
C SER A 240 -11.85 -14.73 -7.52
N TYR A 241 -11.94 -13.43 -7.75
CA TYR A 241 -11.53 -12.75 -8.97
C TYR A 241 -10.72 -11.51 -8.61
N ILE A 242 -9.48 -11.42 -9.11
CA ILE A 242 -8.50 -10.42 -8.69
C ILE A 242 -7.89 -9.77 -9.93
N LEU A 243 -7.85 -8.43 -9.93
CA LEU A 243 -7.15 -7.66 -10.96
C LEU A 243 -5.64 -7.64 -10.71
N LYS A 244 -4.86 -7.82 -11.78
CA LYS A 244 -3.41 -7.62 -11.77
C LYS A 244 -3.09 -6.11 -11.78
N PRO A 245 -2.04 -5.63 -11.06
CA PRO A 245 -1.15 -6.41 -10.22
C PRO A 245 -1.83 -6.88 -8.92
N ALA A 246 -1.72 -8.17 -8.64
CA ALA A 246 -2.40 -8.78 -7.49
C ALA A 246 -1.74 -8.29 -6.19
N ARG A 247 -2.41 -7.38 -5.47
CA ARG A 247 -1.94 -6.89 -4.17
C ARG A 247 -1.89 -8.03 -3.16
N GLU A 248 -0.84 -8.07 -2.34
CA GLU A 248 -0.58 -9.14 -1.36
C GLU A 248 -1.81 -9.50 -0.52
N ILE A 249 -2.48 -8.48 0.04
CA ILE A 249 -3.67 -8.68 0.88
C ILE A 249 -4.88 -9.24 0.11
N LYS A 250 -5.08 -8.81 -1.15
CA LYS A 250 -6.22 -9.27 -1.96
C LYS A 250 -6.01 -10.70 -2.42
N LEU A 251 -4.77 -11.07 -2.76
CA LEU A 251 -4.41 -12.44 -3.07
C LEU A 251 -4.63 -13.34 -1.85
N TRP A 252 -4.14 -12.93 -0.68
CA TRP A 252 -4.35 -13.66 0.57
C TRP A 252 -5.82 -13.92 0.89
N GLN A 253 -6.65 -12.87 0.88
CA GLN A 253 -8.10 -12.97 1.12
C GLN A 253 -8.78 -13.89 0.10
N GLY A 254 -8.37 -13.79 -1.17
CA GLY A 254 -8.87 -14.66 -2.22
C GLY A 254 -8.56 -16.14 -1.96
N ILE A 255 -7.35 -16.43 -1.45
CA ILE A 255 -6.94 -17.79 -1.12
C ILE A 255 -7.69 -18.31 0.11
N LEU A 256 -7.79 -17.53 1.19
CA LEU A 256 -8.57 -17.92 2.38
C LEU A 256 -10.01 -18.32 2.02
N LYS A 257 -10.66 -17.50 1.19
CA LYS A 257 -12.01 -17.80 0.69
C LYS A 257 -12.06 -19.06 -0.17
N ALA A 258 -11.04 -19.29 -1.00
CA ALA A 258 -10.96 -20.48 -1.86
C ALA A 258 -10.80 -21.76 -1.04
N VAL A 259 -9.93 -21.76 -0.01
CA VAL A 259 -9.71 -22.93 0.85
C VAL A 259 -10.82 -23.14 1.91
N GLY A 260 -11.93 -22.41 1.83
CA GLY A 260 -13.07 -22.55 2.73
C GLY A 260 -12.78 -22.06 4.16
N VAL A 261 -11.76 -21.24 4.32
CA VAL A 261 -11.38 -20.66 5.59
C VAL A 261 -12.19 -19.38 5.77
N ASP A 262 -13.24 -19.48 6.59
CA ASP A 262 -14.11 -18.35 6.93
C ASP A 262 -13.27 -17.27 7.64
N GLU A 263 -13.25 -16.05 7.10
CA GLU A 263 -12.57 -14.92 7.73
C GLU A 263 -13.06 -14.73 9.18
N LYS A 264 -14.32 -15.10 9.47
CA LYS A 264 -14.87 -15.11 10.84
C LYS A 264 -14.27 -16.19 11.74
N LYS A 265 -13.95 -17.39 11.22
CA LYS A 265 -13.31 -18.48 11.99
C LYS A 265 -11.79 -18.31 12.16
N VAL A 266 -11.11 -17.62 11.24
CA VAL A 266 -9.71 -17.20 11.43
C VAL A 266 -9.62 -16.01 12.37
N ALA A 267 -10.57 -15.08 12.28
CA ALA A 267 -10.75 -14.05 13.29
C ALA A 267 -11.09 -14.65 14.66
N GLU A 268 -11.89 -15.73 14.73
CA GLU A 268 -12.26 -16.41 15.98
C GLU A 268 -11.19 -17.32 16.56
N LYS A 269 -10.39 -18.03 15.76
CA LYS A 269 -9.21 -18.77 16.26
C LYS A 269 -8.06 -17.84 16.68
N LYS A 270 -8.08 -16.57 16.26
CA LYS A 270 -7.24 -15.50 16.79
C LYS A 270 -7.95 -14.61 17.84
N LYS A 271 -9.19 -14.91 18.24
CA LYS A 271 -9.88 -14.18 19.31
C LYS A 271 -9.31 -14.51 20.70
N ASP A 272 -8.52 -15.56 20.86
CA ASP A 272 -7.81 -15.81 22.13
C ASP A 272 -6.53 -14.98 22.29
N SER A 273 -6.14 -14.16 21.30
CA SER A 273 -4.99 -13.25 21.45
C SER A 273 -5.15 -11.88 20.79
N ILE A 274 -6.33 -11.52 20.29
CA ILE A 274 -6.68 -10.14 19.92
C ILE A 274 -7.86 -9.73 20.78
N LYS A 275 -7.56 -9.12 21.93
CA LYS A 275 -8.55 -8.38 22.72
C LYS A 275 -9.33 -7.48 21.77
N LYS A 276 -10.67 -7.50 21.86
CA LYS A 276 -11.53 -6.51 21.20
C LYS A 276 -10.93 -5.13 21.44
N PHE A 277 -10.51 -4.45 20.37
CA PHE A 277 -10.26 -3.01 20.43
C PHE A 277 -11.58 -2.35 20.81
N SER A 278 -11.73 -2.04 22.09
CA SER A 278 -12.84 -1.27 22.61
C SER A 278 -12.29 0.13 22.81
N PHE A 279 -12.75 1.09 22.00
CA PHE A 279 -12.47 2.50 22.24
C PHE A 279 -13.42 3.10 23.29
N LYS A 280 -14.27 2.27 23.95
CA LYS A 280 -15.34 2.73 24.85
C LYS A 280 -14.87 3.58 26.02
N GLU A 281 -13.60 3.46 26.42
CA GLU A 281 -13.03 4.22 27.53
C GLU A 281 -12.12 5.37 27.08
N ALA A 282 -11.89 5.52 25.77
CA ALA A 282 -11.03 6.58 25.26
C ALA A 282 -11.68 7.94 25.47
N LYS A 283 -11.00 8.81 26.21
CA LYS A 283 -11.43 10.19 26.46
C LYS A 283 -10.92 11.07 25.32
N VAL A 284 -11.83 11.43 24.41
CA VAL A 284 -11.51 12.20 23.22
C VAL A 284 -12.10 13.61 23.30
N LEU A 285 -11.31 14.62 22.97
CA LEU A 285 -11.76 16.00 22.79
C LEU A 285 -11.68 16.37 21.30
N VAL A 286 -12.75 16.94 20.76
CA VAL A 286 -12.78 17.52 19.41
C VAL A 286 -12.87 19.04 19.52
N VAL A 287 -11.89 19.73 18.94
CA VAL A 287 -11.79 21.20 18.95
C VAL A 287 -11.99 21.72 17.54
N GLU A 288 -13.11 22.39 17.31
CA GLU A 288 -13.56 22.82 15.98
C GLU A 288 -14.53 24.01 16.14
N ASP A 289 -14.33 25.10 15.41
CA ASP A 289 -15.18 26.30 15.50
C ASP A 289 -16.50 26.18 14.73
N ASN A 290 -16.55 25.32 13.71
CA ASN A 290 -17.73 25.11 12.89
C ASN A 290 -18.65 24.01 13.43
N LEU A 291 -19.88 24.38 13.82
CA LEU A 291 -20.91 23.46 14.33
C LEU A 291 -21.23 22.27 13.41
N ILE A 292 -21.13 22.43 12.09
CA ILE A 292 -21.36 21.34 11.14
C ILE A 292 -20.21 20.32 11.22
N ASN A 293 -18.97 20.79 11.26
CA ASN A 293 -17.79 19.93 11.36
C ASN A 293 -17.71 19.22 12.73
N GLN A 294 -18.13 19.89 13.80
CA GLN A 294 -18.30 19.27 15.13
C GLN A 294 -19.27 18.08 15.02
N LYS A 295 -20.47 18.29 14.47
CA LYS A 295 -21.49 17.24 14.32
C LYS A 295 -21.01 16.08 13.46
N VAL A 296 -20.32 16.35 12.36
CA VAL A 296 -19.76 15.30 11.48
C VAL A 296 -18.73 14.47 12.25
N THR A 297 -17.77 15.12 12.90
CA THR A 297 -16.70 14.42 13.63
C THR A 297 -17.25 13.62 14.82
N SER A 298 -18.15 14.21 15.61
CA SER A 298 -18.83 13.52 16.71
C SER A 298 -19.67 12.34 16.23
N SER A 299 -20.40 12.47 15.12
CA SER A 299 -21.19 11.36 14.57
C SER A 299 -20.30 10.20 14.12
N LEU A 300 -19.13 10.49 13.56
CA LEU A 300 -18.18 9.45 13.16
C LEU A 300 -17.55 8.76 14.38
N LEU A 301 -17.26 9.50 15.44
CA LEU A 301 -16.77 8.94 16.71
C LEU A 301 -17.83 8.09 17.42
N ASN A 302 -19.09 8.54 17.43
CA ASN A 302 -20.21 7.79 17.99
C ASN A 302 -20.43 6.44 17.28
N ASN A 303 -20.24 6.38 15.95
CA ASN A 303 -20.29 5.13 15.19
C ASN A 303 -19.18 4.13 15.59
N LEU A 304 -18.12 4.63 16.23
CA LEU A 304 -17.02 3.84 16.79
C LEU A 304 -17.18 3.59 18.30
N GLU A 305 -18.37 3.88 18.86
CA GLU A 305 -18.68 3.79 20.30
C GLU A 305 -17.81 4.70 21.18
N ILE A 306 -17.29 5.81 20.63
CA ILE A 306 -16.52 6.84 21.36
C ILE A 306 -17.40 8.07 21.58
N THR A 307 -17.58 8.45 22.85
CA THR A 307 -18.18 9.73 23.21
C THR A 307 -17.08 10.78 23.30
N ALA A 308 -17.17 11.84 22.50
CA ALA A 308 -16.19 12.93 22.51
C ALA A 308 -16.77 14.20 23.13
N ASP A 309 -15.98 14.87 23.96
CA ASP A 309 -16.24 16.24 24.41
C ASP A 309 -15.94 17.22 23.26
N ILE A 310 -16.60 18.36 23.26
CA ILE A 310 -16.52 19.37 22.19
C ILE A 310 -16.05 20.70 22.78
N ALA A 311 -15.06 21.31 22.13
CA ALA A 311 -14.66 22.70 22.34
C ALA A 311 -14.76 23.46 21.01
N ASP A 312 -15.28 24.69 21.05
CA ASP A 312 -15.52 25.51 19.86
C ASP A 312 -14.40 26.53 19.57
N ASN A 313 -13.37 26.61 20.42
CA ASN A 313 -12.17 27.41 20.17
C ASN A 313 -10.98 26.92 21.01
N GLY A 314 -9.78 27.46 20.74
CA GLY A 314 -8.55 27.09 21.44
C GLY A 314 -8.56 27.44 22.93
N VAL A 315 -9.24 28.51 23.35
CA VAL A 315 -9.37 28.91 24.75
C VAL A 315 -10.08 27.82 25.55
N LYS A 316 -11.24 27.35 25.06
CA LYS A 316 -12.02 26.30 25.71
C LYS A 316 -11.31 24.95 25.67
N ALA A 317 -10.52 24.68 24.64
CA ALA A 317 -9.70 23.47 24.59
C ALA A 317 -8.64 23.44 25.70
N VAL A 318 -7.95 24.56 25.94
CA VAL A 318 -6.99 24.70 27.03
C VAL A 318 -7.68 24.52 28.39
N THR A 319 -8.85 25.14 28.59
CA THR A 319 -9.63 24.98 29.83
C THR A 319 -10.07 23.53 30.03
N ALA A 320 -10.62 22.89 29.00
CA ALA A 320 -11.08 21.51 29.06
C ALA A 320 -9.94 20.55 29.43
N CYS A 321 -8.75 20.73 28.86
CA CYS A 321 -7.58 19.90 29.15
C CYS A 321 -6.97 20.15 30.55
N LYS A 322 -7.32 21.27 31.20
CA LYS A 322 -6.95 21.53 32.61
C LYS A 322 -7.92 20.88 33.60
N GLU A 323 -9.18 20.75 33.20
CA GLU A 323 -10.25 20.21 34.05
C GLU A 323 -10.40 18.70 33.93
N LYS A 324 -10.12 18.14 32.75
CA LYS A 324 -10.30 16.72 32.44
C LYS A 324 -9.06 16.16 31.76
N ASP A 325 -8.82 14.87 32.03
CA ASP A 325 -7.82 14.10 31.32
C ASP A 325 -8.39 13.57 30.01
N TYR A 326 -7.67 13.81 28.92
CA TYR A 326 -7.97 13.24 27.61
C TYR A 326 -6.81 12.35 27.16
N ASP A 327 -7.14 11.30 26.42
CA ASP A 327 -6.15 10.46 25.74
C ASP A 327 -5.78 11.05 24.38
N LEU A 328 -6.75 11.70 23.72
CA LEU A 328 -6.62 12.25 22.38
C LEU A 328 -7.40 13.55 22.21
N VAL A 329 -6.77 14.53 21.56
CA VAL A 329 -7.37 15.80 21.15
C VAL A 329 -7.27 15.91 19.62
N PHE A 330 -8.40 16.02 18.95
CA PHE A 330 -8.47 16.48 17.57
C PHE A 330 -8.56 18.00 17.56
N MET A 331 -7.54 18.68 17.04
CA MET A 331 -7.39 20.13 17.13
C MET A 331 -7.44 20.78 15.76
N ASP A 332 -8.47 21.56 15.46
CA ASP A 332 -8.44 22.43 14.29
C ASP A 332 -7.32 23.47 14.40
N ILE A 333 -6.62 23.71 13.30
CA ILE A 333 -5.53 24.70 13.27
C ILE A 333 -6.11 26.11 13.23
N GLN A 334 -7.14 26.34 12.42
CA GLN A 334 -7.65 27.69 12.13
C GLN A 334 -8.95 27.94 12.86
N MET A 335 -8.89 28.63 14.01
CA MET A 335 -10.05 28.97 14.82
C MET A 335 -9.95 30.43 15.30
N PRO A 336 -11.08 31.10 15.57
CA PRO A 336 -11.09 32.44 16.17
C PRO A 336 -10.63 32.42 17.63
N GLU A 337 -10.29 33.60 18.16
CA GLU A 337 -9.79 33.86 19.53
C GLU A 337 -8.42 33.27 19.84
N MET A 338 -8.27 31.94 19.72
CA MET A 338 -7.02 31.23 19.88
C MET A 338 -6.95 30.11 18.86
N ASP A 339 -5.90 30.14 18.05
CA ASP A 339 -5.69 29.13 17.02
C ASP A 339 -5.18 27.80 17.62
N GLY A 340 -5.22 26.73 16.83
CA GLY A 340 -4.86 25.40 17.29
C GLY A 340 -3.37 25.25 17.65
N LEU A 341 -2.49 26.05 17.06
CA LEU A 341 -1.05 26.01 17.34
C LEU A 341 -0.78 26.59 18.72
N GLU A 342 -1.29 27.79 18.98
CA GLU A 342 -1.20 28.46 20.27
C GLU A 342 -1.87 27.64 21.38
N ALA A 343 -3.03 27.05 21.11
CA ALA A 343 -3.73 26.17 22.05
C ALA A 343 -2.89 24.94 22.40
N THR A 344 -2.25 24.31 21.40
CA THR A 344 -1.38 23.14 21.60
C THR A 344 -0.19 23.51 22.50
N GLU A 345 0.50 24.60 22.20
CA GLU A 345 1.65 25.05 23.02
C GLU A 345 1.24 25.30 24.48
N LYS A 346 0.09 25.94 24.71
CA LYS A 346 -0.44 26.19 26.06
C LYS A 346 -0.83 24.91 26.80
N ILE A 347 -1.45 23.93 26.12
CA ILE A 347 -1.78 22.63 26.70
C ILE A 347 -0.48 21.93 27.11
N LEU A 348 0.49 21.80 26.20
CA LEU A 348 1.76 21.12 26.49
C LEU A 348 2.54 21.81 27.63
N ALA A 349 2.57 23.14 27.65
CA ALA A 349 3.22 23.90 28.72
C ALA A 349 2.56 23.68 30.09
N TYR A 350 1.22 23.59 30.14
CA TYR A 350 0.48 23.28 31.36
C TYR A 350 0.78 21.87 31.87
N PHE A 351 0.71 20.85 31.02
CA PHE A 351 1.01 19.46 31.43
C PHE A 351 2.46 19.31 31.91
N LYS A 352 3.40 20.02 31.28
CA LYS A 352 4.78 20.11 31.74
C LYS A 352 4.91 20.76 33.12
N SER A 353 4.16 21.82 33.42
CA SER A 353 4.27 22.53 34.71
C SER A 353 3.72 21.71 35.88
N ILE A 354 2.77 20.81 35.63
CA ILE A 354 2.23 19.87 36.62
C ILE A 354 2.91 18.50 36.59
N ASN A 355 3.98 18.34 35.80
CA ASN A 355 4.75 17.10 35.62
C ASN A 355 3.87 15.88 35.26
N LYS A 356 2.95 16.06 34.31
CA LYS A 356 2.04 15.03 33.79
C LYS A 356 2.21 14.87 32.29
N GLU A 357 1.99 13.67 31.76
CA GLU A 357 1.98 13.45 30.32
C GLU A 357 0.78 14.16 29.68
N PRO A 358 0.99 14.92 28.59
CA PRO A 358 -0.09 15.58 27.87
C PRO A 358 -0.91 14.57 27.05
N PRO A 359 -2.16 14.93 26.68
CA PRO A 359 -2.90 14.17 25.68
C PRO A 359 -2.16 14.13 24.34
N ILE A 360 -2.46 13.12 23.51
CA ILE A 360 -2.00 13.13 22.12
C ILE A 360 -2.81 14.19 21.36
N ILE A 361 -2.14 15.12 20.68
CA ILE A 361 -2.81 16.18 19.91
C ILE A 361 -2.59 15.94 18.41
N LEU A 362 -3.70 15.82 17.67
CA LEU A 362 -3.72 15.62 16.22
C LEU A 362 -4.37 16.81 15.51
N ALA A 363 -3.67 17.39 14.55
CA ALA A 363 -4.16 18.52 13.79
C ALA A 363 -5.32 18.13 12.86
N MET A 364 -6.38 18.90 12.80
CA MET A 364 -7.39 18.83 11.73
C MET A 364 -7.12 19.96 10.75
N THR A 365 -6.90 19.65 9.47
CA THR A 365 -6.56 20.66 8.46
C THR A 365 -7.12 20.33 7.08
N ALA A 366 -7.54 21.34 6.33
CA ALA A 366 -7.97 21.18 4.94
C ALA A 366 -6.81 20.81 3.99
N ASN A 367 -5.55 21.07 4.37
CA ASN A 367 -4.39 20.74 3.55
C ASN A 367 -3.26 20.10 4.37
N VAL A 368 -3.01 18.82 4.12
CA VAL A 368 -1.99 18.00 4.79
C VAL A 368 -0.57 18.28 4.26
N LEU A 369 -0.45 18.99 3.14
CA LEU A 369 0.81 19.27 2.44
C LEU A 369 1.17 20.76 2.56
N GLY A 370 2.29 21.09 3.22
CA GLY A 370 2.84 22.46 3.22
C GLY A 370 3.34 22.97 4.58
N GLU A 371 3.52 24.29 4.68
CA GLU A 371 4.03 25.00 5.86
C GLU A 371 3.23 24.74 7.14
N SER A 372 1.90 24.59 7.02
CA SER A 372 1.00 24.31 8.15
C SER A 372 1.33 22.99 8.87
N ARG A 373 1.86 21.98 8.16
CA ARG A 373 2.31 20.72 8.77
C ARG A 373 3.57 20.92 9.61
N ASN A 374 4.51 21.71 9.12
CA ASN A 374 5.76 21.99 9.83
C ASN A 374 5.48 22.84 11.08
N GLN A 375 4.54 23.79 10.98
CA GLN A 375 4.08 24.59 12.13
C GLN A 375 3.39 23.72 13.18
N ALA A 376 2.46 22.83 12.77
CA ALA A 376 1.80 21.89 13.68
C ALA A 376 2.78 20.97 14.42
N LEU A 377 3.76 20.40 13.72
CA LEU A 377 4.80 19.57 14.33
C LEU A 377 5.69 20.36 15.30
N LYS A 378 6.03 21.62 14.96
CA LYS A 378 6.81 22.50 15.85
C LYS A 378 6.05 22.87 17.12
N ALA A 379 4.74 23.09 17.01
CA ALA A 379 3.86 23.33 18.16
C ALA A 379 3.68 22.09 19.04
N GLY A 380 4.09 20.90 18.59
CA GLY A 380 4.07 19.65 19.34
C GLY A 380 2.90 18.71 19.00
N MET A 381 2.15 18.98 17.93
CA MET A 381 1.13 18.04 17.44
C MET A 381 1.81 16.81 16.81
N LEU A 382 1.26 15.61 17.05
CA LEU A 382 1.92 14.35 16.68
C LEU A 382 1.47 13.81 15.31
N GLY A 383 0.33 14.27 14.80
CA GLY A 383 -0.22 13.83 13.52
C GLY A 383 -1.29 14.76 12.97
N PHE A 384 -1.94 14.34 11.89
CA PHE A 384 -2.92 15.15 11.16
C PHE A 384 -4.08 14.30 10.64
N ILE A 385 -5.25 14.93 10.54
CA ILE A 385 -6.44 14.45 9.84
C ILE A 385 -6.85 15.51 8.80
N SER A 386 -7.05 15.06 7.57
CA SER A 386 -7.57 15.92 6.50
C SER A 386 -9.04 16.25 6.73
N LYS A 387 -9.41 17.53 6.59
CA LYS A 387 -10.81 17.96 6.46
C LYS A 387 -11.27 17.88 4.98
N PRO A 388 -12.52 17.48 4.69
CA PRO A 388 -13.51 16.97 5.64
C PRO A 388 -13.09 15.62 6.22
N VAL A 389 -13.38 15.41 7.50
CA VAL A 389 -13.01 14.18 8.22
C VAL A 389 -13.73 12.99 7.60
N SER A 390 -12.98 11.99 7.13
CA SER A 390 -13.55 10.76 6.59
C SER A 390 -13.55 9.64 7.65
N PRO A 391 -14.54 8.72 7.64
CA PRO A 391 -14.64 7.63 8.61
C PRO A 391 -13.34 6.82 8.70
N LYS A 392 -12.74 6.52 7.54
CA LYS A 392 -11.53 5.72 7.45
C LYS A 392 -10.31 6.44 8.04
N ASN A 393 -10.11 7.72 7.72
CA ASN A 393 -8.96 8.47 8.24
C ASN A 393 -9.04 8.66 9.75
N LEU A 394 -10.27 8.82 10.27
CA LEU A 394 -10.53 8.92 11.71
C LEU A 394 -10.20 7.60 12.42
N GLU A 395 -10.72 6.48 11.91
CA GLU A 395 -10.45 5.14 12.46
C GLU A 395 -8.95 4.80 12.43
N ASP A 396 -8.28 5.05 11.30
CA ASP A 396 -6.85 4.82 11.14
C ASP A 396 -6.03 5.66 12.14
N SER A 397 -6.46 6.90 12.42
CA SER A 397 -5.79 7.79 13.39
C SER A 397 -6.00 7.34 14.83
N LEU A 398 -7.22 6.95 15.20
CA LEU A 398 -7.53 6.39 16.52
C LEU A 398 -6.71 5.12 16.78
N ARG A 399 -6.67 4.20 15.82
CA ARG A 399 -5.88 2.96 15.89
C ARG A 399 -4.38 3.21 16.02
N LYS A 400 -3.89 4.28 15.40
CA LYS A 400 -2.46 4.62 15.42
C LYS A 400 -2.02 5.21 16.75
N TRP A 401 -2.86 6.08 17.34
CA TRP A 401 -2.44 6.94 18.44
C TRP A 401 -2.98 6.53 19.80
N LEU A 402 -4.19 5.96 19.87
CA LEU A 402 -4.69 5.43 21.14
C LEU A 402 -4.04 4.06 21.41
N VAL A 403 -3.15 4.02 22.39
CA VAL A 403 -2.62 2.77 22.95
C VAL A 403 -3.69 2.19 23.86
N VAL A 404 -4.20 1.01 23.54
CA VAL A 404 -5.20 0.34 24.38
C VAL A 404 -4.53 -0.17 25.64
N SER A 405 -4.88 0.41 26.79
CA SER A 405 -4.61 -0.19 28.09
C SER A 405 -5.40 -1.49 28.23
N ASN A 406 -4.72 -2.49 28.78
CA ASN A 406 -5.11 -3.91 28.80
C ASN A 406 -6.39 -4.22 29.56
#